data_AF-A0A4P9A0L5-F1
#
_entry.id   AF-A0A4P9A0L5-F1
#
_cell.length_a   1.000
_cell.length_b   1.000
_cell.length_c   1.000
_cell.angle_alpha   90.00
_cell.angle_beta   90.00
_cell.angle_gamma   90.00
#
_symmetry.space_group_name_H-M   'P 1'
#
loop_
_entity.id
_entity.type
_entity.pdbx_description
1 polymer ?
#
loop_
_entity_poly.entity_id
_entity_poly.type
_entity_poly.pdbx_seq_one_letter_code
_entity_poly.pdbx_strand_id
1 'polypeptide(L)'
;MKKLEKIDYLQKNHLYEWVKTHAQVERELSDAHDLFCECGHLATGAHESGCRKLRNKIMSETIKRLSHLLPKENVRLDGDG
;
A
#
# COMPACT_ATOMS: atom_id res chain seq x y z
N MET A 1 -2.56 5.21 -13.89
CA MET A 1 -2.69 3.81 -13.40
C MET A 1 -3.71 3.68 -12.28
N LYS A 2 -4.57 2.65 -12.31
CA LYS A 2 -5.50 2.31 -11.20
C LYS A 2 -4.73 1.70 -10.02
N LYS A 3 -5.32 1.71 -8.81
CA LYS A 3 -4.69 1.19 -7.57
C LYS A 3 -4.18 -0.25 -7.73
N LEU A 4 -5.01 -1.14 -8.28
CA LEU A 4 -4.64 -2.56 -8.48
C LEU A 4 -3.47 -2.72 -9.47
N GLU A 5 -3.42 -1.90 -10.51
CA GLU A 5 -2.32 -1.94 -11.49
C GLU A 5 -1.00 -1.47 -10.86
N LYS A 6 -1.05 -0.45 -10.00
CA LYS A 6 0.12 0.00 -9.23
C LYS A 6 0.65 -1.10 -8.31
N ILE A 7 -0.26 -1.83 -7.64
CA ILE A 7 0.11 -2.95 -6.77
C ILE A 7 0.74 -4.07 -7.58
N ASP A 8 0.09 -4.49 -8.67
CA ASP A 8 0.59 -5.55 -9.55
C ASP A 8 1.97 -5.18 -10.13
N TYR A 9 2.17 -3.93 -10.56
CA TYR A 9 3.46 -3.46 -11.02
C TYR A 9 4.54 -3.53 -9.94
N LEU A 10 4.26 -3.03 -8.73
CA LEU A 10 5.21 -3.06 -7.62
C LEU A 10 5.51 -4.50 -7.18
N GLN A 11 4.53 -5.39 -7.18
CA GLN A 11 4.72 -6.79 -6.84
C GLN A 11 5.54 -7.54 -7.90
N LYS A 12 5.39 -7.21 -9.19
CA LYS A 12 6.13 -7.87 -10.28
C LYS A 12 7.55 -7.35 -10.46
N ASN A 13 7.75 -6.03 -10.34
CA ASN A 13 9.01 -5.36 -10.67
C ASN A 13 9.85 -5.03 -9.42
N HIS A 14 9.19 -4.78 -8.28
CA HIS A 14 9.81 -4.30 -7.04
C HIS A 14 9.38 -5.14 -5.83
N LEU A 15 9.29 -6.46 -5.99
CA LEU A 15 8.72 -7.37 -4.98
C LEU A 15 9.36 -7.20 -3.59
N TYR A 16 10.68 -7.08 -3.53
CA TYR A 16 11.42 -6.91 -2.28
C TYR A 16 11.03 -5.61 -1.57
N GLU A 17 11.02 -4.49 -2.30
CA GLU A 17 10.65 -3.17 -1.77
C GLU A 17 9.18 -3.14 -1.36
N TRP A 18 8.32 -3.80 -2.13
CA TRP A 18 6.91 -4.00 -1.81
C TRP A 18 6.73 -4.73 -0.48
N VAL A 19 7.29 -5.94 -0.34
CA VAL A 19 7.13 -6.76 0.88
C VAL A 19 7.70 -6.04 2.10
N LYS A 20 8.90 -5.45 1.97
CA LYS A 20 9.56 -4.71 3.05
C LYS A 20 8.72 -3.52 3.51
N THR A 21 8.26 -2.68 2.56
CA THR A 21 7.49 -1.48 2.88
C THR A 21 6.10 -1.82 3.39
N HIS A 22 5.45 -2.84 2.81
CA HIS A 22 4.16 -3.32 3.27
C HIS A 22 4.22 -3.82 4.72
N ALA A 23 5.20 -4.67 5.06
CA ALA A 23 5.38 -5.16 6.43
C ALA A 23 5.76 -4.04 7.42
N GLN A 24 6.43 -2.98 6.94
CA GLN A 24 6.72 -1.82 7.76
C GLN A 24 5.45 -1.00 8.05
N VAL A 25 4.68 -0.68 7.01
CA VAL A 25 3.42 0.07 7.11
C VAL A 25 2.39 -0.69 7.96
N GLU A 26 2.31 -2.01 7.81
CA GLU A 26 1.43 -2.87 8.63
C GLU A 26 1.79 -2.77 10.11
N ARG A 27 3.08 -2.89 10.45
CA ARG A 27 3.53 -2.71 11.84
C ARG A 27 3.26 -1.31 12.37
N GLU A 28 3.57 -0.26 11.60
CA GLU A 28 3.32 1.12 12.02
C GLU A 28 1.82 1.41 12.26
N LEU A 29 0.94 0.86 11.42
CA LEU A 29 -0.51 1.06 11.56
C LEU A 29 -1.14 0.17 12.64
N SER A 30 -0.54 -0.98 12.93
CA SER A 30 -0.95 -1.85 14.04
C SER A 30 -0.49 -1.25 15.39
N ASP A 31 0.78 -0.83 15.47
CA ASP A 31 1.39 -0.23 16.67
C ASP A 31 0.77 1.14 17.03
N ALA A 32 0.35 1.92 16.03
CA ALA A 32 -0.33 3.20 16.26
C ALA A 32 -1.76 3.06 16.85
N HIS A 33 -2.35 1.87 16.83
CA HIS A 33 -3.71 1.62 17.32
C HIS A 33 -3.70 0.76 18.59
N ASP A 34 -3.46 1.40 19.74
CA ASP A 34 -3.32 0.73 21.04
C ASP A 34 -4.60 -0.05 21.48
N LEU A 35 -5.78 0.38 21.01
CA LEU A 35 -7.06 -0.22 21.41
C LEU A 35 -8.04 -0.47 20.25
N PHE A 36 -8.07 0.38 19.22
CA PHE A 36 -9.09 0.33 18.16
C PHE A 36 -8.47 0.32 16.76
N CYS A 37 -8.82 -0.70 15.99
CA CYS A 37 -8.56 -0.77 14.56
C CYS A 37 -9.32 0.35 13.83
N GLU A 38 -8.83 0.76 12.67
CA GLU A 38 -9.47 1.77 11.80
C GLU A 38 -10.94 1.54 11.45
N CYS A 39 -11.42 0.31 11.60
CA CYS A 39 -12.83 0.01 11.38
C CYS A 39 -13.73 0.33 12.58
N GLY A 40 -13.18 0.73 13.72
CA GLY A 40 -13.87 0.97 14.98
C GLY A 40 -13.98 -0.26 15.90
N HIS A 41 -13.45 -1.41 15.49
CA HIS A 41 -13.39 -2.61 16.34
C HIS A 41 -12.09 -2.66 17.13
N LEU A 42 -12.02 -3.50 18.16
CA LEU A 42 -10.80 -3.71 18.92
C LEU A 42 -9.65 -4.17 17.99
N ALA A 43 -8.49 -3.51 18.14
CA ALA A 43 -7.24 -3.88 17.47
C ALA A 43 -6.69 -5.17 18.11
N THR A 44 -7.32 -6.29 17.78
CA THR A 44 -6.81 -7.61 18.11
C THR A 44 -6.14 -8.17 16.86
N GLY A 45 -4.99 -8.85 17.03
CA GLY A 45 -4.25 -9.39 15.88
C GLY A 45 -5.08 -10.30 14.95
N ALA A 46 -6.10 -10.97 15.50
CA ALA A 46 -7.09 -11.74 14.74
C ALA A 46 -7.99 -10.86 13.85
N HIS A 47 -8.46 -9.73 14.37
CA HIS A 47 -9.26 -8.78 13.62
C HIS A 47 -8.44 -8.03 12.57
N GLU A 48 -7.21 -7.62 12.91
CA GLU A 48 -6.31 -6.89 12.00
C GLU A 48 -5.98 -7.72 10.76
N SER A 49 -5.73 -9.03 10.93
CA SER A 49 -5.53 -9.99 9.84
C SER A 49 -6.71 -10.06 8.86
N GLY A 50 -7.93 -9.77 9.33
CA GLY A 50 -9.19 -9.82 8.58
C GLY A 50 -9.72 -8.45 8.11
N CYS A 51 -9.20 -7.34 8.62
CA CYS A 51 -9.83 -6.04 8.43
C CYS A 51 -9.59 -5.49 7.02
N ARG A 52 -10.66 -5.38 6.22
CA ARG A 52 -10.58 -4.80 4.86
C ARG A 52 -10.22 -3.31 4.86
N LYS A 53 -10.63 -2.56 5.89
CA LYS A 53 -10.32 -1.12 6.01
C LYS A 53 -8.83 -0.90 6.26
N LEU A 54 -8.30 -1.59 7.27
CA LEU A 54 -6.87 -1.57 7.58
C LEU A 54 -6.02 -2.01 6.38
N ARG A 55 -6.36 -3.15 5.75
CA ARG A 55 -5.68 -3.62 4.54
C ARG A 55 -5.71 -2.60 3.40
N ASN A 56 -6.84 -1.93 3.20
CA ASN A 56 -6.92 -0.90 2.17
C ASN A 56 -6.01 0.29 2.46
N LYS A 57 -5.88 0.71 3.73
CA LYS A 57 -4.96 1.78 4.13
C LYS A 57 -3.52 1.34 4.02
N ILE A 58 -3.17 0.14 4.50
CA ILE A 58 -1.83 -0.44 4.33
C ILE A 58 -1.44 -0.41 2.85
N MET A 59 -2.31 -0.90 1.96
CA MET A 59 -2.05 -0.87 0.52
C MET A 59 -1.89 0.56 -0.02
N SER A 60 -2.78 1.49 0.35
CA SER A 60 -2.71 2.88 -0.12
C SER A 60 -1.43 3.59 0.34
N GLU A 61 -1.04 3.42 1.61
CA GLU A 61 0.16 4.01 2.19
C GLU A 61 1.43 3.37 1.63
N THR A 62 1.42 2.05 1.42
CA THR A 62 2.52 1.33 0.74
C THR A 62 2.74 1.87 -0.67
N ILE A 63 1.67 2.03 -1.46
CA ILE A 63 1.76 2.63 -2.81
C ILE A 63 2.27 4.06 -2.73
N LYS A 64 1.83 4.85 -1.75
CA LYS A 64 2.27 6.25 -1.59
C LYS A 64 3.76 6.32 -1.31
N ARG A 65 4.27 5.47 -0.41
CA ARG A 65 5.71 5.38 -0.10
C ARG A 65 6.52 4.88 -1.29
N LEU A 66 6.01 3.91 -2.04
CA LEU A 66 6.65 3.35 -3.24
C LEU A 66 6.31 4.10 -4.53
N SER A 67 5.65 5.26 -4.44
CA SER A 67 5.21 6.01 -5.63
C SER A 67 6.36 6.51 -6.48
N HIS A 68 7.58 6.56 -5.92
CA HIS A 68 8.80 6.92 -6.62
C HIS A 68 9.34 5.80 -7.53
N LEU A 69 8.97 4.54 -7.26
CA LEU A 69 9.31 3.37 -8.08
C LEU A 69 8.27 3.11 -9.17
N LEU A 70 7.08 3.66 -9.00
CA LEU A 70 6.09 3.62 -10.07
C LEU A 70 6.65 4.39 -11.25
N PRO A 71 6.44 3.90 -12.49
CA PRO A 71 6.77 4.69 -13.66
C PRO A 71 6.03 6.01 -13.51
N LYS A 72 6.79 7.12 -13.57
CA LYS A 72 6.18 8.43 -13.72
C LYS A 72 5.22 8.30 -14.89
N GLU A 73 4.02 8.84 -14.73
CA GLU A 73 3.08 8.98 -15.84
C GLU A 73 3.82 9.83 -16.87
N ASN A 74 4.57 9.15 -17.74
CA ASN A 74 5.36 9.78 -18.76
C ASN A 74 4.27 10.30 -19.70
N VAL A 75 4.00 11.59 -19.54
CA VAL A 75 3.54 12.50 -20.59
C VAL A 75 3.81 11.81 -21.92
N ARG A 76 2.72 11.49 -22.60
CA ARG A 76 2.77 11.00 -23.97
C ARG A 76 3.68 11.97 -24.70
N LEU A 77 4.86 11.51 -25.07
CA LEU A 77 5.64 12.14 -26.12
C LEU A 77 4.86 11.83 -27.39
N ASP A 78 3.74 12.53 -27.59
CA ASP A 78 3.16 12.69 -28.91
C ASP A 78 4.11 13.65 -29.64
N GLY A 79 5.20 13.07 -30.15
CA GLY A 79 5.94 13.67 -31.26
C GLY A 79 5.11 13.49 -32.52
N ASP A 80 4.64 14.61 -33.04
CA ASP A 80 4.08 14.82 -34.38
C ASP A 80 4.12 16.34 -34.59
N GLY A 81 4.85 16.95 -35.51
CA GLY A 81 5.77 16.57 -36.57
C GLY A 81 6.34 17.86 -37.15
#